data_AF-A0AAD7Z7R5-F1
#
_entry.id   AF-A0AAD7Z7R5-F1
#
_cell.length_a   1.000
_cell.length_b   1.000
_cell.length_c   1.000
_cell.angle_alpha   90.00
_cell.angle_beta   90.00
_cell.angle_gamma   90.00
#
_symmetry.space_group_name_H-M   'P 1'
#
loop_
_entity.id
_entity.type
_entity.pdbx_description
1 polymer ?
#
loop_
_entity_poly.entity_id
_entity_poly.type
_entity_poly.pdbx_seq_one_letter_code
_entity_poly.pdbx_strand_id
1 'polypeptide(L)'
;MLDIKPHHKVLDMCAAPGSKTAQLIEFLHAEDGKVPTGFVIANDVDNNRCYMLVHQAKRLNSPCIIITNHDAAVMPNFTVTDKDGSPSMLKFDRVLCDVPCSGDGTLRKNPDIWLKWNTANGNNLHGIQSRILRRGTEMLTVGGRLVYSTCSLNPLENEAVIYRLLVESEGAVQLVDVSSQLPGLKYIHGLSHWLPTSRDLVGYESYDDVPEKWQTQIRPQMFPPTPQNATKYNLHRCIRILPHQQDTGGFL
;
A
#
# COMPACT_ATOMS: atom_id res chain seq x y z
N MET A 1 -11.70 -2.62 -6.81
CA MET A 1 -10.84 -3.19 -5.76
C MET A 1 -11.27 -2.80 -4.34
N LEU A 2 -11.17 -1.53 -3.92
CA LEU A 2 -11.58 -1.15 -2.55
C LEU A 2 -13.10 -1.27 -2.30
N ASP A 3 -13.95 -1.14 -3.33
CA ASP A 3 -15.42 -1.26 -3.21
C ASP A 3 -15.98 -0.42 -2.04
N ILE A 4 -15.81 0.90 -2.18
CA ILE A 4 -16.19 1.90 -1.18
C ILE A 4 -17.69 2.13 -1.27
N LYS A 5 -18.31 2.34 -0.12
CA LYS A 5 -19.73 2.63 0.05
C LYS A 5 -19.87 3.89 0.88
N PRO A 6 -20.96 4.68 0.73
CA PRO A 6 -21.12 5.98 1.41
C PRO A 6 -21.01 5.96 2.94
N HIS A 7 -21.21 4.80 3.58
CA HIS A 7 -21.13 4.64 5.04
C HIS A 7 -19.76 4.17 5.54
N HIS A 8 -18.82 3.81 4.65
CA HIS A 8 -17.52 3.30 5.07
C HIS A 8 -16.64 4.39 5.67
N LYS A 9 -15.92 4.01 6.72
CA LYS A 9 -14.78 4.77 7.25
C LYS A 9 -13.53 4.34 6.49
N VAL A 10 -12.91 5.28 5.79
CA VAL A 10 -11.77 5.01 4.90
C VAL A 10 -10.52 5.69 5.45
N LEU A 11 -9.40 4.99 5.44
CA LEU A 11 -8.09 5.53 5.80
C LEU A 11 -7.15 5.46 4.60
N ASP A 12 -6.59 6.59 4.22
CA ASP A 12 -5.50 6.70 3.24
C ASP A 12 -4.20 7.01 4.00
N MET A 13 -3.32 6.01 4.09
CA MET A 13 -2.13 6.06 4.95
C MET A 13 -1.06 7.03 4.45
N CYS A 14 -1.00 7.25 3.13
CA CYS A 14 0.05 8.00 2.44
C CYS A 14 -0.58 8.76 1.25
N ALA A 15 -1.38 9.78 1.58
CA ALA A 15 -2.38 10.34 0.69
C ALA A 15 -1.84 11.27 -0.39
N ALA A 16 -0.75 12.00 -0.16
CA ALA A 16 -0.35 13.04 -1.11
C ALA A 16 0.24 12.45 -2.40
N PRO A 17 -0.02 13.05 -3.58
CA PRO A 17 -0.57 14.39 -3.80
C PRO A 17 -2.12 14.50 -3.70
N GLY A 18 -2.84 13.42 -3.40
CA GLY A 18 -4.27 13.44 -3.11
C GLY A 18 -5.18 12.96 -4.23
N SER A 19 -4.63 12.51 -5.37
CA SER A 19 -5.45 12.02 -6.48
C SER A 19 -6.25 10.77 -6.12
N LYS A 20 -5.63 9.82 -5.39
CA LYS A 20 -6.33 8.64 -4.89
C LYS A 20 -7.36 9.02 -3.84
N THR A 21 -6.99 9.88 -2.89
CA THR A 21 -7.91 10.42 -1.88
C THR A 21 -9.15 11.09 -2.51
N ALA A 22 -8.96 11.86 -3.59
CA ALA A 22 -10.07 12.46 -4.33
C ALA A 22 -11.03 11.41 -4.89
N GLN A 23 -10.50 10.35 -5.51
CA GLN A 23 -11.31 9.23 -5.98
C GLN A 23 -12.04 8.53 -4.82
N LEU A 24 -11.41 8.35 -3.66
CA LEU A 24 -12.07 7.76 -2.47
C LEU A 24 -13.28 8.61 -2.05
N ILE A 25 -13.15 9.93 -2.08
CA ILE A 25 -14.24 10.86 -1.76
C ILE A 25 -15.34 10.79 -2.81
N GLU A 26 -15.01 10.78 -4.10
CA GLU A 26 -15.99 10.61 -5.18
C GLU A 26 -16.81 9.33 -5.00
N PHE A 27 -16.17 8.21 -4.62
CA PHE A 27 -16.89 6.97 -4.33
C PHE A 27 -17.78 7.03 -3.07
N LEU A 28 -17.41 7.82 -2.06
CA LEU A 28 -18.28 8.05 -0.89
C LEU A 28 -19.54 8.84 -1.27
N HIS A 29 -19.42 9.76 -2.23
CA HIS A 29 -20.53 10.59 -2.73
C HIS A 29 -21.31 9.95 -3.89
N ALA A 30 -21.18 8.63 -4.10
CA ALA A 30 -21.85 7.95 -5.21
C ALA A 30 -23.39 7.99 -5.15
N GLU A 31 -23.99 8.34 -4.00
CA GLU A 31 -25.43 8.54 -3.85
C GLU A 31 -25.77 10.04 -3.91
N ASP A 32 -26.38 10.47 -5.01
CA ASP A 32 -26.73 11.88 -5.23
C ASP A 32 -27.70 12.42 -4.16
N GLY A 33 -27.39 13.64 -3.69
CA GLY A 33 -28.28 14.43 -2.83
C GLY A 33 -28.28 14.07 -1.34
N LYS A 34 -27.44 13.13 -0.89
CA LYS A 34 -27.26 12.81 0.53
C LYS A 34 -25.83 13.06 0.97
N VAL A 35 -25.66 13.64 2.16
CA VAL A 35 -24.35 13.70 2.80
C VAL A 35 -23.97 12.29 3.26
N PRO A 36 -22.82 11.74 2.84
CA PRO A 36 -22.35 10.43 3.27
C PRO A 36 -22.19 10.37 4.80
N THR A 37 -22.53 9.22 5.38
CA THR A 37 -22.30 8.98 6.82
C THR A 37 -20.86 8.56 7.12
N GLY A 38 -20.14 8.08 6.10
CA GLY A 38 -18.74 7.74 6.15
C GLY A 38 -17.82 8.95 5.95
N PHE A 39 -16.52 8.71 6.07
CA PHE A 39 -15.49 9.74 5.89
C PHE A 39 -14.17 9.13 5.45
N VAL A 40 -13.29 9.97 4.90
CA VAL A 40 -11.90 9.64 4.58
C VAL A 40 -10.97 10.36 5.56
N ILE A 41 -10.07 9.62 6.20
CA ILE A 41 -8.89 10.20 6.84
C ILE A 41 -7.73 10.08 5.86
N ALA A 42 -7.18 11.22 5.44
CA ALA A 42 -6.06 11.33 4.54
C ALA A 42 -4.80 11.73 5.33
N ASN A 43 -3.83 10.83 5.39
CA ASN A 43 -2.61 11.02 6.16
C ASN A 43 -1.39 11.21 5.25
N ASP A 44 -0.51 12.14 5.58
CA ASP A 44 0.84 12.20 4.99
C ASP A 44 1.86 12.59 6.05
N VAL A 45 3.10 12.15 5.90
CA VAL A 45 4.18 12.48 6.84
C VAL A 45 4.74 13.88 6.60
N ASP A 46 4.67 14.37 5.36
CA ASP A 46 5.20 15.67 4.96
C ASP A 46 4.14 16.76 5.08
N ASN A 47 4.42 17.75 5.92
CA ASN A 47 3.51 18.84 6.20
C ASN A 47 3.20 19.70 4.95
N ASN A 48 4.18 19.93 4.07
CA ASN A 48 3.99 20.66 2.82
C ASN A 48 3.05 19.89 1.88
N ARG A 49 3.17 18.57 1.86
CA ARG A 49 2.29 17.69 1.10
C ARG A 49 0.87 17.65 1.68
N CYS A 50 0.71 17.77 3.00
CA CYS A 50 -0.60 17.96 3.63
C CYS A 50 -1.29 19.26 3.17
N TYR A 51 -0.55 20.37 2.99
CA TYR A 51 -1.15 21.59 2.42
C TYR A 51 -1.68 21.39 1.00
N MET A 52 -0.98 20.59 0.18
CA MET A 52 -1.49 20.22 -1.14
C MET A 52 -2.79 19.41 -1.03
N LEU A 53 -2.88 18.47 -0.09
CA LEU A 53 -4.12 17.73 0.19
C LEU A 53 -5.26 18.67 0.60
N VAL A 54 -4.99 19.65 1.47
CA VAL A 54 -6.00 20.65 1.87
C VAL A 54 -6.52 21.42 0.66
N HIS A 55 -5.63 21.81 -0.25
CA HIS A 55 -6.02 22.51 -1.48
C HIS A 55 -6.87 21.62 -2.40
N GLN A 56 -6.53 20.34 -2.57
CA GLN A 56 -7.35 19.42 -3.36
C GLN A 56 -8.70 19.14 -2.69
N ALA A 57 -8.72 18.95 -1.37
CA ALA A 57 -9.94 18.75 -0.60
C ALA A 57 -10.91 19.93 -0.71
N LYS A 58 -10.39 21.17 -0.67
CA LYS A 58 -11.20 22.39 -0.88
C LYS A 58 -11.88 22.43 -2.24
N ARG A 59 -11.24 21.89 -3.29
CA ARG A 59 -11.84 21.84 -4.64
C ARG A 59 -13.01 20.86 -4.73
N LEU A 60 -12.95 19.77 -3.97
CA LEU A 60 -14.04 18.78 -3.89
C LEU A 60 -15.20 19.26 -3.00
N ASN A 61 -14.96 20.25 -2.13
CA ASN A 61 -15.93 20.85 -1.22
C ASN A 61 -16.71 19.82 -0.38
N SER A 62 -16.04 18.71 -0.03
CA SER A 62 -16.66 17.60 0.70
C SER A 62 -16.49 17.78 2.21
N PRO A 63 -17.57 17.64 3.01
CA PRO A 63 -17.46 17.67 4.47
C PRO A 63 -16.90 16.37 5.07
N CYS A 64 -16.68 15.33 4.25
CA CYS A 64 -16.36 13.97 4.69
C CYS A 64 -14.85 13.65 4.65
N ILE A 65 -13.98 14.64 4.81
CA ILE A 65 -12.52 14.45 4.78
C ILE A 65 -11.85 15.05 6.02
N ILE A 66 -10.94 14.27 6.62
CA ILE A 66 -10.04 14.71 7.70
C ILE A 66 -8.62 14.53 7.19
N ILE A 67 -7.79 15.57 7.32
CA ILE A 67 -6.37 15.50 6.93
C ILE A 67 -5.52 15.44 8.19
N THR A 68 -4.63 14.46 8.27
CA THR A 68 -3.69 14.28 9.39
C THR A 68 -2.25 14.32 8.91
N ASN A 69 -1.33 14.74 9.79
CA ASN A 69 0.09 14.74 9.53
C ASN A 69 0.82 13.85 10.53
N HIS A 70 1.01 12.57 10.19
CA HIS A 70 1.68 11.59 11.05
C HIS A 70 2.50 10.58 10.23
N ASP A 71 3.52 9.99 10.85
CA ASP A 71 4.20 8.83 10.30
C ASP A 71 3.24 7.63 10.28
N ALA A 72 2.91 7.17 9.08
CA ALA A 72 2.01 6.07 8.81
C ALA A 72 2.44 4.75 9.48
N ALA A 73 3.75 4.54 9.70
CA ALA A 73 4.26 3.33 10.34
C ALA A 73 3.97 3.25 11.85
N VAL A 74 3.70 4.39 12.49
CA VAL A 74 3.46 4.51 13.94
C VAL A 74 2.21 5.35 14.24
N MET A 75 1.28 5.43 13.29
CA MET A 75 0.07 6.24 13.38
C MET A 75 -0.75 5.84 14.62
N PRO A 76 -1.15 6.76 15.52
CA PRO A 76 -1.83 6.41 16.75
C PRO A 76 -3.22 5.80 16.50
N ASN A 77 -3.75 5.10 17.50
CA ASN A 77 -5.16 4.67 17.46
C ASN A 77 -6.06 5.89 17.62
N PHE A 78 -7.12 5.96 16.82
CA PHE A 78 -8.18 6.95 17.01
C PHE A 78 -9.18 6.42 18.03
N THR A 79 -9.64 7.27 18.93
CA THR A 79 -10.67 6.95 19.92
C THR A 79 -11.94 7.75 19.62
N VAL A 80 -13.08 7.09 19.73
CA VAL A 80 -14.40 7.70 19.56
C VAL A 80 -15.26 7.32 20.75
N THR A 81 -16.01 8.28 21.27
CA THR A 81 -16.98 8.06 22.34
C THR A 81 -18.22 7.41 21.74
N ASP A 82 -18.55 6.21 22.21
CA ASP A 82 -19.77 5.52 21.79
C ASP A 82 -21.02 6.16 22.42
N LYS A 83 -22.22 5.75 21.99
CA LYS A 83 -23.50 6.25 22.50
C LYS A 83 -23.65 6.09 24.02
N ASP A 84 -23.02 5.06 24.57
CA ASP A 84 -23.04 4.75 26.00
C ASP A 84 -22.00 5.56 26.81
N GLY A 85 -21.29 6.48 26.15
CA GLY A 85 -20.26 7.33 26.78
C GLY A 85 -18.90 6.65 26.97
N SER A 86 -18.79 5.36 26.64
CA SER A 86 -17.52 4.62 26.73
C SER A 86 -16.57 4.95 25.56
N PRO A 87 -15.26 5.10 25.81
CA PRO A 87 -14.29 5.24 24.73
C PRO A 87 -14.13 3.92 23.99
N SER A 88 -14.27 3.95 22.67
CA SER A 88 -14.03 2.82 21.78
C SER A 88 -12.92 3.16 20.78
N MET A 89 -12.19 2.14 20.34
CA MET A 89 -11.18 2.32 19.30
C MET A 89 -11.85 2.39 17.92
N LEU A 90 -11.60 3.48 17.21
CA LEU A 90 -12.04 3.62 15.82
C LEU A 90 -11.20 2.72 14.92
N LYS A 91 -11.91 1.83 14.22
CA LYS A 91 -11.38 1.00 13.14
C LYS A 91 -12.01 1.41 11.81
N PHE A 92 -11.30 1.14 10.72
CA PHE A 92 -11.66 1.53 9.36
C PHE A 92 -12.18 0.34 8.58
N ASP A 93 -13.22 0.57 7.76
CA ASP A 93 -13.79 -0.46 6.89
C ASP A 93 -12.93 -0.67 5.65
N ARG A 94 -12.23 0.38 5.23
CA ARG A 94 -11.33 0.39 4.08
C ARG A 94 -10.02 1.10 4.41
N VAL A 95 -8.91 0.51 4.01
CA VAL A 95 -7.57 1.11 4.17
C VAL A 95 -6.84 1.08 2.83
N LEU A 96 -6.29 2.22 2.43
CA LEU A 96 -5.40 2.37 1.30
C LEU A 96 -3.97 2.61 1.81
N CYS A 97 -3.07 1.71 1.45
CA CYS A 97 -1.64 1.79 1.68
C CYS A 97 -0.92 2.06 0.35
N ASP A 98 -1.02 3.29 -0.15
CA ASP A 98 -0.23 3.76 -1.31
C ASP A 98 1.15 4.20 -0.84
N VAL A 99 2.01 3.22 -0.54
CA VAL A 99 3.23 3.47 0.24
C VAL A 99 4.32 4.16 -0.59
N PRO A 100 5.22 4.93 0.06
CA PRO A 100 6.40 5.44 -0.61
C PRO A 100 7.25 4.29 -1.20
N CYS A 101 7.58 4.42 -2.48
CA CYS A 101 8.25 3.42 -3.33
C CYS A 101 9.51 4.00 -3.98
N SER A 102 10.39 3.13 -4.47
CA SER A 102 11.55 3.53 -5.29
C SER A 102 11.13 4.22 -6.59
N GLY A 103 9.92 3.93 -7.08
CA GLY A 103 9.32 4.55 -8.25
C GLY A 103 9.88 4.09 -9.59
N ASP A 104 10.60 2.98 -9.63
CA ASP A 104 11.18 2.42 -10.86
C ASP A 104 10.12 2.00 -11.91
N GLY A 105 8.87 1.77 -11.50
CA GLY A 105 7.73 1.64 -12.42
C GLY A 105 7.37 2.93 -13.16
N THR A 106 7.84 4.09 -12.71
CA THR A 106 7.47 5.41 -13.26
C THR A 106 8.54 6.05 -14.13
N LEU A 107 9.61 5.31 -14.49
CA LEU A 107 10.77 5.80 -15.25
C LEU A 107 10.43 6.65 -16.49
N ARG A 108 9.36 6.31 -17.22
CA ARG A 108 8.91 7.08 -18.40
C ARG A 108 8.38 8.48 -18.04
N LYS A 109 7.74 8.63 -16.88
CA LYS A 109 7.17 9.90 -16.39
C LYS A 109 8.19 10.71 -15.58
N ASN A 110 9.14 10.02 -14.94
CA ASN A 110 10.17 10.65 -14.12
C ASN A 110 11.56 10.11 -14.49
N PRO A 111 12.20 10.69 -15.53
CA PRO A 111 13.51 10.24 -16.01
C PRO A 111 14.63 10.33 -14.97
N ASP A 112 14.52 11.22 -13.98
CA ASP A 112 15.53 11.39 -12.93
C ASP A 112 15.72 10.12 -12.08
N ILE A 113 14.70 9.27 -12.00
CA ILE A 113 14.77 7.99 -11.30
C ILE A 113 15.84 7.11 -11.95
N TRP A 114 16.00 7.15 -13.28
CA TRP A 114 17.01 6.36 -14.00
C TRP A 114 18.43 6.64 -13.51
N LEU A 115 18.75 7.93 -13.29
CA LEU A 115 20.09 8.37 -12.88
C LEU A 115 20.42 7.98 -11.43
N LYS A 116 19.40 7.79 -10.60
CA LYS A 116 19.54 7.51 -9.16
C LYS A 116 19.22 6.06 -8.80
N TRP A 117 18.77 5.27 -9.78
CA TRP A 117 18.30 3.92 -9.57
C TRP A 117 19.43 3.02 -9.07
N ASN A 118 19.15 2.28 -8.01
CA ASN A 118 19.99 1.20 -7.52
C ASN A 118 19.13 0.27 -6.65
N THR A 119 19.59 -0.96 -6.46
CA THR A 119 18.89 -2.00 -5.69
C THR A 119 18.73 -1.63 -4.21
N ALA A 120 19.68 -0.90 -3.62
CA ALA A 120 19.62 -0.50 -2.22
C ALA A 120 18.43 0.43 -1.94
N ASN A 121 17.97 1.24 -2.91
CA ASN A 121 16.80 2.10 -2.73
C ASN A 121 15.55 1.29 -2.36
N GLY A 122 15.26 0.21 -3.11
CA GLY A 122 14.11 -0.67 -2.81
C GLY A 122 14.31 -1.46 -1.51
N ASN A 123 15.52 -1.98 -1.29
CA ASN A 123 15.86 -2.73 -0.07
C ASN A 123 15.63 -1.90 1.21
N ASN A 124 16.03 -0.62 1.18
CA ASN A 124 15.86 0.28 2.33
C ASN A 124 14.38 0.62 2.60
N LEU A 125 13.51 0.55 1.58
CA LEU A 125 12.09 0.87 1.71
C LEU A 125 11.24 -0.30 2.20
N HIS A 126 11.65 -1.55 1.95
CA HIS A 126 10.92 -2.75 2.37
C HIS A 126 10.51 -2.71 3.85
N GLY A 127 11.43 -2.29 4.74
CA GLY A 127 11.19 -2.24 6.17
C GLY A 127 10.10 -1.23 6.58
N ILE A 128 10.11 -0.03 5.98
CA ILE A 128 9.09 0.99 6.27
C ILE A 128 7.74 0.60 5.64
N GLN A 129 7.74 0.10 4.40
CA GLN A 129 6.53 -0.37 3.70
C GLN A 129 5.84 -1.49 4.48
N SER A 130 6.61 -2.46 5.00
CA SER A 130 6.09 -3.53 5.86
C SER A 130 5.44 -2.99 7.14
N ARG A 131 6.04 -1.99 7.79
CA ARG A 131 5.47 -1.38 9.00
C ARG A 131 4.18 -0.60 8.70
N ILE A 132 4.15 0.15 7.59
CA ILE A 132 2.95 0.89 7.16
C ILE A 132 1.81 -0.09 6.87
N LEU A 133 2.09 -1.16 6.11
CA LEU A 133 1.11 -2.18 5.77
C LEU A 133 0.58 -2.90 7.03
N ARG A 134 1.48 -3.29 7.94
CA ARG A 134 1.11 -3.89 9.23
C ARG A 134 0.22 -2.94 10.03
N ARG A 135 0.58 -1.66 10.11
CA ARG A 135 -0.19 -0.67 10.85
C ARG A 135 -1.57 -0.42 10.23
N GLY A 136 -1.65 -0.34 8.91
CA GLY A 136 -2.91 -0.24 8.18
C GLY A 136 -3.82 -1.45 8.45
N THR A 137 -3.23 -2.65 8.51
CA THR A 137 -3.94 -3.89 8.84
C THR A 137 -4.47 -3.88 10.28
N GLU A 138 -3.66 -3.43 11.26
CA GLU A 138 -4.09 -3.29 12.65
C GLU A 138 -5.26 -2.32 12.81
N MET A 139 -5.37 -1.29 11.95
CA MET A 139 -6.44 -0.29 11.99
C MET A 139 -7.71 -0.72 11.24
N LEU A 140 -7.68 -1.85 10.54
CA LEU A 140 -8.81 -2.38 9.77
C LEU A 140 -9.82 -3.09 10.68
N THR A 141 -11.11 -3.00 10.34
CA THR A 141 -12.17 -3.83 10.94
C THR A 141 -12.07 -5.28 10.46
N VAL A 142 -12.58 -6.22 11.27
CA VAL A 142 -12.78 -7.61 10.81
C VAL A 142 -13.77 -7.60 9.64
N GLY A 143 -13.39 -8.23 8.52
CA GLY A 143 -14.17 -8.19 7.27
C GLY A 143 -13.96 -6.93 6.42
N GLY A 144 -13.12 -5.99 6.87
CA GLY A 144 -12.70 -4.84 6.07
C GLY A 144 -11.81 -5.23 4.89
N ARG A 145 -11.52 -4.27 4.01
CA ARG A 145 -10.60 -4.46 2.87
C ARG A 145 -9.46 -3.46 2.93
N LEU A 146 -8.24 -3.97 2.75
CA LEU A 146 -7.05 -3.17 2.58
C LEU A 146 -6.50 -3.34 1.16
N VAL A 147 -6.13 -2.24 0.52
CA VAL A 147 -5.34 -2.26 -0.72
C VAL A 147 -3.96 -1.71 -0.41
N TYR A 148 -2.96 -2.54 -0.69
CA TYR A 148 -1.56 -2.14 -0.73
C TYR A 148 -1.20 -1.88 -2.18
N SER A 149 -0.54 -0.75 -2.45
CA SER A 149 -0.10 -0.45 -3.80
C SER A 149 1.24 0.27 -3.82
N THR A 150 2.01 0.01 -4.88
CA THR A 150 3.25 0.72 -5.15
C THR A 150 3.38 1.10 -6.61
N CYS A 151 4.21 2.10 -6.84
CA CYS A 151 4.69 2.55 -8.13
C CYS A 151 6.00 1.86 -8.56
N SER A 152 6.30 0.69 -7.97
CA SER A 152 7.55 -0.05 -8.14
C SER A 152 7.33 -1.40 -8.83
N LEU A 153 8.31 -1.84 -9.62
CA LEU A 153 8.36 -3.19 -10.19
C LEU A 153 9.28 -4.11 -9.37
N ASN A 154 9.88 -3.63 -8.29
CA ASN A 154 10.75 -4.45 -7.46
C ASN A 154 9.94 -5.42 -6.58
N PRO A 155 10.12 -6.75 -6.69
CA PRO A 155 9.43 -7.71 -5.82
C PRO A 155 9.70 -7.52 -4.32
N LEU A 156 10.84 -6.91 -3.96
CA LEU A 156 11.17 -6.62 -2.56
C LEU A 156 10.29 -5.53 -1.95
N GLU A 157 9.75 -4.64 -2.77
CA GLU A 157 8.77 -3.63 -2.37
C GLU A 157 7.33 -4.15 -2.52
N ASN A 158 7.14 -5.31 -3.14
CA ASN A 158 5.84 -5.78 -3.56
C ASN A 158 5.51 -7.12 -2.87
N GLU A 159 5.70 -8.24 -3.55
CA GLU A 159 5.32 -9.56 -3.06
C GLU A 159 6.06 -9.94 -1.77
N ALA A 160 7.30 -9.47 -1.55
CA ALA A 160 8.02 -9.71 -0.31
C ALA A 160 7.34 -9.02 0.90
N VAL A 161 6.86 -7.78 0.72
CA VAL A 161 6.16 -7.03 1.77
C VAL A 161 4.82 -7.69 2.09
N ILE A 162 4.08 -8.10 1.05
CA ILE A 162 2.82 -8.82 1.19
C ILE A 162 3.02 -10.18 1.87
N TYR A 163 3.99 -10.96 1.41
CA TYR A 163 4.28 -12.28 1.97
C TYR A 163 4.64 -12.20 3.45
N ARG A 164 5.48 -11.23 3.82
CA ARG A 164 5.83 -10.98 5.21
C ARG A 164 4.59 -10.73 6.08
N LEU A 165 3.68 -9.85 5.63
CA LEU A 165 2.43 -9.60 6.36
C LEU A 165 1.60 -10.89 6.52
N LEU A 166 1.44 -11.66 5.43
CA LEU A 166 0.61 -12.87 5.43
C LEU A 166 1.15 -13.95 6.39
N VAL A 167 2.47 -14.06 6.53
CA VAL A 167 3.12 -14.93 7.52
C VAL A 167 2.90 -14.41 8.93
N GLU A 168 3.20 -13.13 9.18
CA GLU A 168 3.08 -12.49 10.50
C GLU A 168 1.63 -12.43 11.02
N SER A 169 0.64 -12.46 10.14
CA SER A 169 -0.77 -12.33 10.50
C SER A 169 -1.44 -13.66 10.86
N GLU A 170 -0.74 -14.80 10.73
CA GLU A 170 -1.21 -16.13 11.16
C GLU A 170 -2.64 -16.49 10.68
N GLY A 171 -3.01 -16.06 9.47
CA GLY A 171 -4.33 -16.33 8.87
C GLY A 171 -5.42 -15.29 9.15
N ALA A 172 -5.13 -14.22 9.90
CA ALA A 172 -6.05 -13.11 10.11
C ALA A 172 -6.33 -12.29 8.83
N VAL A 173 -5.43 -12.35 7.84
CA VAL A 173 -5.61 -11.73 6.51
C VAL A 173 -5.37 -12.74 5.39
N GLN A 174 -6.00 -12.48 4.24
CA GLN A 174 -5.86 -13.30 3.03
C GLN A 174 -5.91 -12.42 1.77
N LEU A 175 -5.22 -12.85 0.71
CA LEU A 175 -5.32 -12.20 -0.59
C LEU A 175 -6.64 -12.53 -1.27
N VAL A 176 -7.38 -11.48 -1.64
CA VAL A 176 -8.66 -11.59 -2.35
C VAL A 176 -8.42 -11.49 -3.85
N ASP A 177 -9.05 -12.36 -4.62
CA ASP A 177 -9.04 -12.25 -6.08
C ASP A 177 -9.95 -11.09 -6.54
N VAL A 178 -9.39 -10.20 -7.35
CA VAL A 178 -10.06 -9.02 -7.91
C VAL A 178 -10.13 -9.05 -9.44
N SER A 179 -9.76 -10.17 -10.08
CA SER A 179 -9.77 -10.33 -11.54
C SER A 179 -11.13 -9.98 -12.17
N SER A 180 -12.24 -10.41 -11.55
CA SER A 180 -13.60 -10.11 -11.97
C SER A 180 -14.00 -8.63 -11.82
N GLN A 181 -13.29 -7.86 -11.00
CA GLN A 181 -13.58 -6.44 -10.73
C GLN A 181 -12.86 -5.49 -11.70
N LEU A 182 -11.99 -6.00 -12.57
CA LEU A 182 -11.12 -5.20 -13.44
C LEU A 182 -11.24 -5.63 -14.91
N PRO A 183 -12.45 -5.60 -15.48
CA PRO A 183 -12.64 -6.00 -16.86
C PRO A 183 -11.81 -5.13 -17.81
N GLY A 184 -11.00 -5.77 -18.66
CA GLY A 184 -10.19 -5.09 -19.68
C GLY A 184 -8.83 -4.57 -19.20
N LEU A 185 -8.51 -4.67 -17.90
CA LEU A 185 -7.16 -4.38 -17.41
C LEU A 185 -6.22 -5.52 -17.83
N LYS A 186 -5.11 -5.19 -18.49
CA LYS A 186 -4.05 -6.16 -18.79
C LYS A 186 -3.02 -6.08 -17.68
N TYR A 187 -2.71 -7.23 -17.11
CA TYR A 187 -1.74 -7.38 -16.05
C TYR A 187 -1.08 -8.75 -16.13
N ILE A 188 0.04 -8.91 -15.41
CA ILE A 188 0.61 -10.23 -15.11
C ILE A 188 0.39 -10.55 -13.63
N HIS A 189 0.37 -11.84 -13.31
CA HIS A 189 0.27 -12.32 -11.93
C HIS A 189 1.51 -11.96 -11.11
N GLY A 190 1.31 -11.89 -9.79
CA GLY A 190 2.38 -11.69 -8.82
C GLY A 190 3.46 -12.77 -8.91
N LEU A 191 4.68 -12.37 -8.55
CA LEU A 191 5.83 -13.26 -8.52
C LEU A 191 5.80 -14.17 -7.28
N SER A 192 6.22 -15.41 -7.45
CA SER A 192 6.44 -16.36 -6.34
C SER A 192 7.92 -16.60 -6.05
N HIS A 193 8.81 -16.07 -6.88
CA HIS A 193 10.25 -16.23 -6.77
C HIS A 193 10.96 -14.95 -7.21
N TRP A 194 12.02 -14.58 -6.48
CA TRP A 194 12.88 -13.43 -6.75
C TRP A 194 14.20 -13.59 -5.99
N LEU A 195 15.20 -12.80 -6.36
CA LEU A 195 16.51 -12.81 -5.71
C LEU A 195 16.78 -11.45 -5.04
N PRO A 196 16.82 -11.38 -3.70
CA PRO A 196 17.31 -10.20 -3.02
C PRO A 196 18.71 -9.83 -3.52
N THR A 197 18.88 -8.60 -3.99
CA THR A 197 20.09 -8.16 -4.70
C THR A 197 20.75 -7.00 -3.96
N SER A 198 22.06 -7.09 -3.75
CA SER A 198 22.87 -6.05 -3.12
C SER A 198 23.15 -4.87 -4.04
N ARG A 199 23.70 -3.78 -3.51
CA ARG A 199 24.09 -2.60 -4.30
C ARG A 199 25.11 -2.91 -5.39
N ASP A 200 25.94 -3.94 -5.19
CA ASP A 200 26.94 -4.42 -6.15
C ASP A 200 26.31 -5.31 -7.26
N LEU A 201 24.97 -5.39 -7.33
CA LEU A 201 24.21 -6.22 -8.26
C LEU A 201 24.44 -7.74 -8.11
N VAL A 202 24.92 -8.17 -6.93
CA VAL A 202 24.99 -9.59 -6.57
C VAL A 202 23.68 -10.00 -5.90
N GLY A 203 22.99 -10.98 -6.48
CA GLY A 203 21.79 -11.63 -5.93
C GLY A 203 22.13 -12.82 -5.04
N TYR A 204 21.29 -13.08 -4.04
CA TYR A 204 21.49 -14.17 -3.07
C TYR A 204 20.27 -15.10 -3.05
N GLU A 205 20.51 -16.40 -2.96
CA GLU A 205 19.45 -17.42 -2.87
C GLU A 205 19.03 -17.67 -1.42
N SER A 206 19.97 -17.62 -0.47
CA SER A 206 19.73 -17.71 0.97
C SER A 206 20.25 -16.47 1.70
N TYR A 207 19.64 -16.17 2.86
CA TYR A 207 20.15 -15.14 3.76
C TYR A 207 21.54 -15.49 4.31
N ASP A 208 21.82 -16.79 4.48
CA ASP A 208 23.10 -17.27 5.01
C ASP A 208 24.29 -16.94 4.07
N ASP A 209 24.01 -16.75 2.78
CA ASP A 209 25.00 -16.38 1.77
C ASP A 209 25.28 -14.87 1.73
N VAL A 210 24.50 -14.06 2.47
CA VAL A 210 24.60 -12.59 2.44
C VAL A 210 25.79 -12.14 3.29
N PRO A 211 26.82 -11.48 2.69
CA PRO A 211 27.95 -10.96 3.43
C PRO A 211 27.52 -9.95 4.49
N GLU A 212 28.22 -9.91 5.63
CA GLU A 212 27.89 -9.04 6.78
C GLU A 212 27.68 -7.57 6.38
N LYS A 213 28.48 -7.05 5.43
CA LYS A 213 28.34 -5.69 4.89
C LYS A 213 26.94 -5.38 4.30
N TRP A 214 26.24 -6.40 3.79
CA TRP A 214 24.93 -6.27 3.14
C TRP A 214 23.77 -6.70 4.02
N GLN A 215 24.00 -7.35 5.16
CA GLN A 215 22.95 -7.83 6.06
C GLN A 215 22.10 -6.70 6.65
N THR A 216 22.57 -5.44 6.61
CA THR A 216 21.77 -4.28 7.01
C THR A 216 20.71 -3.89 5.98
N GLN A 217 20.97 -4.19 4.71
CA GLN A 217 20.12 -3.86 3.55
C GLN A 217 19.29 -5.05 3.11
N ILE A 218 19.86 -6.25 3.10
CA ILE A 218 19.17 -7.49 2.77
C ILE A 218 18.84 -8.20 4.07
N ARG A 219 17.55 -8.40 4.35
CA ARG A 219 17.04 -8.99 5.58
C ARG A 219 16.42 -10.35 5.30
N PRO A 220 16.33 -11.26 6.29
CA PRO A 220 15.75 -12.59 6.08
C PRO A 220 14.31 -12.55 5.51
N GLN A 221 13.52 -11.55 5.90
CA GLN A 221 12.12 -11.42 5.47
C GLN A 221 11.95 -10.99 4.00
N MET A 222 13.05 -10.63 3.32
CA MET A 222 13.05 -10.22 1.92
C MET A 222 13.10 -11.41 0.95
N PHE A 223 13.44 -12.61 1.43
CA PHE A 223 13.59 -13.79 0.59
C PHE A 223 12.24 -14.37 0.17
N PRO A 224 12.15 -15.00 -1.01
CA PRO A 224 10.91 -15.55 -1.52
C PRO A 224 10.37 -16.69 -0.64
N PRO A 225 9.05 -16.93 -0.68
CA PRO A 225 8.46 -18.09 -0.03
C PRO A 225 8.97 -19.40 -0.64
N THR A 226 8.83 -20.48 0.13
CA THR A 226 8.86 -21.83 -0.45
C THR A 226 7.69 -22.01 -1.43
N PRO A 227 7.79 -22.93 -2.42
CA PRO A 227 6.69 -23.18 -3.36
C PRO A 227 5.35 -23.54 -2.67
N GLN A 228 5.42 -24.26 -1.55
CA GLN A 228 4.25 -24.59 -0.72
C GLN A 228 3.62 -23.33 -0.12
N ASN A 229 4.44 -22.42 0.42
CA ASN A 229 3.95 -21.16 0.99
C ASN A 229 3.41 -20.22 -0.09
N ALA A 230 4.06 -20.13 -1.26
CA ALA A 230 3.59 -19.31 -2.38
C ALA A 230 2.17 -19.71 -2.80
N THR A 231 1.90 -21.03 -2.84
CA THR A 231 0.58 -21.58 -3.15
C THR A 231 -0.40 -21.33 -2.01
N LYS A 232 -0.02 -21.64 -0.75
CA LYS A 232 -0.83 -21.42 0.45
C LYS A 232 -1.34 -19.98 0.55
N TYR A 233 -0.47 -19.01 0.28
CA TYR A 233 -0.77 -17.59 0.40
C TYR A 233 -1.31 -16.94 -0.88
N ASN A 234 -1.42 -17.70 -1.97
CA ASN A 234 -1.96 -17.25 -3.25
C ASN A 234 -1.28 -15.99 -3.82
N LEU A 235 0.05 -15.89 -3.78
CA LEU A 235 0.77 -14.69 -4.25
C LEU A 235 0.51 -14.34 -5.71
N HIS A 236 0.11 -15.31 -6.55
CA HIS A 236 -0.33 -15.08 -7.93
C HIS A 236 -1.54 -14.12 -8.04
N ARG A 237 -2.28 -13.87 -6.94
CA ARG A 237 -3.38 -12.91 -6.90
C ARG A 237 -2.93 -11.46 -6.83
N CYS A 238 -1.66 -11.20 -6.51
CA CYS A 238 -1.09 -9.86 -6.72
C CYS A 238 -1.12 -9.52 -8.21
N ILE A 239 -1.33 -8.25 -8.52
CA ILE A 239 -1.50 -7.77 -9.88
C ILE A 239 -0.31 -6.88 -10.22
N ARG A 240 0.39 -7.18 -11.30
CA ARG A 240 1.49 -6.35 -11.80
C ARG A 240 1.08 -5.75 -13.14
N ILE A 241 1.05 -4.43 -13.21
CA ILE A 241 0.75 -3.68 -14.42
C ILE A 241 2.08 -3.26 -15.04
N LEU A 242 2.34 -3.71 -16.27
CA LEU A 242 3.59 -3.38 -16.97
C LEU A 242 3.38 -2.24 -17.97
N PRO A 243 4.33 -1.29 -18.08
CA PRO A 243 4.18 -0.14 -18.96
C PRO A 243 3.83 -0.49 -20.42
N HIS A 244 4.45 -1.54 -20.97
CA HIS A 244 4.30 -1.92 -22.38
C HIS A 244 2.96 -2.63 -22.69
N GLN A 245 2.18 -3.03 -21.68
CA GLN A 245 0.94 -3.77 -21.92
C GLN A 245 -0.21 -2.85 -22.36
N GLN A 246 -0.26 -1.62 -21.82
CA GLN A 246 -1.34 -0.65 -22.05
C GLN A 246 -0.88 0.82 -22.08
N ASP A 247 0.40 1.08 -22.35
CA ASP A 247 0.98 2.43 -22.41
C ASP A 247 0.85 3.22 -21.09
N THR A 248 0.94 2.52 -19.96
CA THR A 248 0.80 3.09 -18.60
C THR A 248 2.15 3.23 -17.88
N GLY A 249 2.11 3.69 -16.63
CA GLY A 249 3.23 3.44 -15.70
C GLY A 249 3.21 2.00 -15.20
N GLY A 250 4.33 1.57 -14.62
CA GLY A 250 4.45 0.33 -13.86
C GLY A 250 3.84 0.49 -12.47
N PHE A 251 3.08 -0.51 -12.05
CA PHE A 251 2.32 -0.47 -10.80
C PHE A 251 2.09 -1.89 -10.27
N LEU A 252 2.03 -2.04 -8.96
CA LEU A 252 1.53 -3.23 -8.27
C LEU A 252 0.44 -2.84 -7.27
#